data_AF-A0A369PZH7-F1
#
_entry.id   AF-A0A369PZH7-F1
#
_cell.length_a   1.000
_cell.length_b   1.000
_cell.length_c   1.000
_cell.angle_alpha   90.00
_cell.angle_beta   90.00
_cell.angle_gamma   90.00
#
_symmetry.space_group_name_H-M   'P 1'
#
loop_
_entity.id
_entity.type
_entity.pdbx_description
1 polymer ?
#
loop_
_entity_poly.entity_id
_entity_poly.type
_entity_poly.pdbx_seq_one_letter_code
_entity_poly.pdbx_strand_id
1 'polypeptide(L)'
;MFKDPFSFEGRIRRLEYGLSIIIYIFLYFGVAYLAKDEGMEWMIIFILPFIYVMYAQGAKRCHDIGASGWWQFFPFYFLIMLFSSGNVGRNKYGNDPKDDGKVYPDEFGYDFRTGTRIDSTE
;
A
#
# COMPACT_ATOMS: atom_id res chain seq x y z
N MET A 1 6.80 -6.23 -7.03
CA MET A 1 5.37 -5.88 -6.90
C MET A 1 4.74 -6.95 -6.03
N PHE A 2 3.99 -6.57 -4.99
CA PHE A 2 3.54 -7.43 -3.87
C PHE A 2 4.66 -8.03 -3.02
N LYS A 3 5.52 -7.17 -2.47
CA LYS A 3 6.51 -7.62 -1.49
C LYS A 3 5.83 -7.81 -0.13
N ASP A 4 5.92 -9.02 0.42
CA ASP A 4 5.40 -9.41 1.73
C ASP A 4 3.90 -9.08 1.93
N PRO A 5 2.98 -9.60 1.10
CA PRO A 5 1.59 -9.14 1.06
C PRO A 5 0.82 -9.31 2.37
N PHE A 6 1.25 -10.24 3.22
CA PHE A 6 0.70 -10.51 4.55
C PHE A 6 1.27 -9.62 5.66
N SER A 7 2.32 -8.85 5.38
CA SER A 7 2.92 -7.93 6.35
C SER A 7 2.24 -6.56 6.29
N PHE A 8 2.05 -5.93 7.46
CA PHE A 8 1.61 -4.54 7.60
C PHE A 8 2.77 -3.54 7.47
N GLU A 9 4.01 -4.02 7.48
CA GLU A 9 5.20 -3.20 7.47
C GLU A 9 5.65 -2.82 6.07
N GLY A 10 6.14 -1.59 5.92
CA GLY A 10 6.59 -1.05 4.64
C GLY A 10 5.55 -0.17 3.95
N ARG A 11 5.76 0.05 2.66
CA ARG A 11 5.06 1.05 1.85
C ARG A 11 4.69 0.48 0.49
N ILE A 12 3.49 0.78 0.02
CA ILE A 12 3.04 0.40 -1.33
C ILE A 12 2.47 1.58 -2.10
N ARG A 13 2.58 1.51 -3.43
CA ARG A 13 2.10 2.53 -4.36
C ARG A 13 0.63 2.31 -4.72
N ARG A 14 0.02 3.35 -5.32
CA ARG A 14 -1.35 3.34 -5.85
C ARG A 14 -1.66 2.14 -6.75
N LEU A 15 -0.74 1.76 -7.64
CA LEU A 15 -0.97 0.64 -8.55
C LEU A 15 -1.07 -0.69 -7.82
N GLU A 16 -0.16 -0.95 -6.87
CA GLU A 16 -0.19 -2.17 -6.06
C GLU A 16 -1.47 -2.22 -5.21
N TYR A 17 -1.80 -1.11 -4.55
CA TYR A 17 -3.04 -0.98 -3.77
C TYR A 17 -4.30 -1.15 -4.62
N GLY A 18 -4.37 -0.53 -5.80
CA GLY A 18 -5.50 -0.66 -6.73
C GLY A 18 -5.66 -2.08 -7.24
N LEU A 19 -4.56 -2.77 -7.57
CA LEU A 19 -4.59 -4.18 -7.94
C LEU A 19 -5.06 -5.06 -6.77
N SER A 20 -4.63 -4.78 -5.53
CA SER A 20 -5.15 -5.49 -4.34
C SER A 20 -6.67 -5.38 -4.22
N ILE A 21 -7.22 -4.18 -4.42
CA ILE A 21 -8.68 -3.95 -4.39
C ILE A 21 -9.37 -4.75 -5.50
N ILE A 22 -8.85 -4.68 -6.73
CA ILE A 22 -9.42 -5.41 -7.86
C ILE A 22 -9.42 -6.92 -7.60
N ILE A 23 -8.29 -7.47 -7.15
CA ILE A 23 -8.17 -8.89 -6.80
C ILE A 23 -9.17 -9.27 -5.71
N TYR A 24 -9.28 -8.46 -4.66
CA TYR A 24 -10.24 -8.68 -3.57
C TYR A 24 -11.69 -8.69 -4.07
N ILE A 25 -12.06 -7.75 -4.94
CA ILE A 25 -13.41 -7.68 -5.54
C ILE A 25 -13.73 -8.96 -6.33
N PHE A 26 -12.83 -9.42 -7.19
CA PHE A 26 -13.04 -10.64 -7.96
C PHE A 26 -13.15 -11.87 -7.07
N LEU A 27 -12.30 -11.98 -6.05
CA LEU A 27 -12.35 -13.09 -5.09
C LEU A 27 -13.63 -13.07 -4.26
N TYR A 28 -14.06 -11.89 -3.80
CA TYR A 28 -15.31 -11.74 -3.06
C TYR A 28 -16.52 -12.20 -3.88
N PHE A 29 -16.66 -11.71 -5.11
CA PHE A 29 -17.78 -12.12 -5.97
C PHE A 29 -17.67 -13.59 -6.40
N GLY A 30 -16.46 -14.10 -6.61
CA GLY A 30 -16.25 -15.52 -6.91
C GLY A 30 -16.69 -16.43 -5.76
N VAL A 31 -16.26 -16.13 -4.53
CA VAL A 31 -16.66 -16.88 -3.32
C VAL A 31 -18.17 -16.74 -3.08
N ALA A 32 -18.72 -15.53 -3.20
CA ALA A 32 -20.16 -15.29 -3.03
C ALA A 32 -20.99 -16.06 -4.06
N TYR A 33 -20.52 -16.15 -5.30
CA TYR A 33 -21.18 -16.91 -6.36
C TYR A 33 -21.19 -18.42 -6.07
N LEU A 34 -20.11 -18.97 -5.51
CA LEU A 34 -20.05 -20.39 -5.13
C LEU A 34 -20.86 -20.69 -3.86
N ALA A 35 -20.90 -19.75 -2.92
CA ALA A 35 -21.63 -19.88 -1.66
C ALA A 35 -23.16 -19.70 -1.81
N LYS A 36 -23.66 -19.39 -3.02
CA LYS A 36 -25.09 -19.18 -3.26
C LYS A 36 -25.91 -20.47 -3.22
N ASP A 37 -25.27 -21.61 -3.49
CA ASP A 37 -25.92 -22.92 -3.58
C ASP A 37 -26.14 -23.47 -2.16
N GLU A 38 -27.27 -24.15 -1.94
CA GLU A 38 -27.63 -24.67 -0.60
C GLU A 38 -26.55 -25.63 -0.07
N GLY A 39 -26.14 -25.42 1.18
CA GLY A 39 -25.10 -26.21 1.84
C GLY A 39 -23.66 -25.76 1.55
N MET A 40 -23.46 -24.73 0.71
CA MET A 40 -22.14 -24.15 0.41
C MET A 40 -21.85 -22.87 1.20
N GLU A 41 -22.68 -22.49 2.18
CA GLU A 41 -22.57 -21.22 2.92
C GLU A 41 -21.23 -21.11 3.65
N TRP A 42 -20.67 -22.24 4.09
CA TRP A 42 -19.38 -22.33 4.77
C TRP A 42 -18.20 -21.82 3.92
N MET A 43 -18.34 -21.78 2.59
CA MET A 43 -17.30 -21.25 1.69
C MET A 43 -16.97 -19.79 1.97
N ILE A 44 -17.86 -19.03 2.64
CA ILE A 44 -17.59 -17.66 3.03
C ILE A 44 -16.32 -17.54 3.89
N ILE A 45 -15.93 -18.58 4.64
CA ILE A 45 -14.73 -18.57 5.48
C ILE A 45 -13.45 -18.33 4.68
N PHE A 46 -13.44 -18.72 3.39
CA PHE A 46 -12.30 -18.51 2.51
C PHE A 46 -12.04 -17.04 2.19
N ILE A 47 -12.97 -16.13 2.52
CA ILE A 47 -12.74 -14.69 2.35
C ILE A 47 -11.77 -14.11 3.38
N LEU A 48 -11.64 -14.74 4.56
CA LEU A 48 -10.92 -14.17 5.71
C LEU A 48 -9.44 -13.87 5.42
N PRO A 49 -8.66 -14.76 4.77
CA PRO A 49 -7.27 -14.46 4.43
C PRO A 49 -7.15 -13.27 3.46
N PHE A 50 -8.12 -13.11 2.55
CA PHE A 50 -8.11 -12.01 1.59
C PHE A 50 -8.48 -10.68 2.24
N ILE A 51 -9.41 -10.69 3.20
CA ILE A 51 -9.69 -9.52 4.04
C ILE A 51 -8.42 -9.10 4.79
N TYR A 52 -7.70 -10.05 5.38
CA TYR A 52 -6.45 -9.77 6.09
C TYR A 52 -5.40 -9.11 5.17
N VAL A 53 -5.17 -9.69 4.00
CA VAL A 53 -4.24 -9.11 3.01
C VAL A 53 -4.69 -7.72 2.57
N MET A 54 -5.99 -7.51 2.33
CA MET A 54 -6.52 -6.19 1.96
C MET A 54 -6.22 -5.14 3.04
N TYR A 55 -6.40 -5.46 4.32
CA TYR A 55 -6.06 -4.54 5.41
C TYR A 55 -4.55 -4.30 5.55
N ALA A 56 -3.73 -5.32 5.34
CA ALA A 56 -2.27 -5.19 5.34
C ALA A 56 -1.79 -4.25 4.22
N GLN A 57 -2.33 -4.42 3.02
CA GLN A 57 -2.04 -3.55 1.88
C GLN A 57 -2.57 -2.12 2.10
N GLY A 58 -3.77 -1.98 2.66
CA GLY A 58 -4.33 -0.67 3.04
C GLY A 58 -3.44 0.07 4.03
N ALA A 59 -2.93 -0.62 5.06
CA ALA A 59 -2.02 -0.03 6.03
C ALA A 59 -0.72 0.46 5.37
N LYS A 60 -0.10 -0.37 4.51
CA LYS A 60 1.08 0.00 3.71
C LYS A 60 0.82 1.19 2.78
N ARG A 61 -0.41 1.35 2.28
CA ARG A 61 -0.79 2.52 1.46
C ARG A 61 -0.93 3.78 2.31
N CYS A 62 -1.50 3.69 3.52
CA CYS A 62 -1.48 4.79 4.48
C CYS A 62 -0.05 5.20 4.83
N HIS A 63 0.81 4.22 5.10
CA HIS A 63 2.23 4.43 5.42
C HIS A 63 2.97 5.14 4.28
N ASP A 64 2.63 4.85 3.03
CA ASP A 64 3.23 5.54 1.89
C ASP A 64 2.89 7.04 1.86
N ILE A 65 1.69 7.42 2.32
CA ILE A 65 1.23 8.82 2.42
C ILE A 65 1.63 9.45 3.78
N GLY A 66 2.41 8.72 4.60
CA GLY A 66 2.87 9.19 5.91
C GLY A 66 1.83 9.12 7.04
N ALA A 67 0.66 8.52 6.79
CA ALA A 67 -0.38 8.31 7.78
C ALA A 67 -0.22 6.97 8.51
N SER A 68 -0.83 6.82 9.69
CA SER A 68 -0.88 5.51 10.36
C SER A 68 -1.80 4.55 9.62
N GLY A 69 -1.52 3.24 9.70
CA GLY A 69 -2.34 2.21 9.06
C GLY A 69 -3.82 2.21 9.48
N TRP A 70 -4.17 2.81 10.61
CA TRP A 70 -5.54 2.96 11.10
C TRP A 70 -6.39 3.94 10.29
N TRP A 71 -5.78 4.85 9.52
CA TRP A 71 -6.52 5.83 8.73
C TRP A 71 -7.43 5.21 7.67
N GLN A 72 -7.13 3.99 7.24
CA GLN A 72 -7.96 3.26 6.26
C GLN A 72 -9.41 3.02 6.72
N PHE A 73 -9.69 3.06 8.02
CA PHE A 73 -11.04 2.86 8.58
C PHE A 73 -11.88 4.15 8.60
N PHE A 74 -11.28 5.32 8.36
CA PHE A 74 -12.05 6.55 8.28
C PHE A 74 -12.86 6.59 6.99
N PRO A 75 -14.15 6.96 7.04
CA PRO A 75 -14.98 7.11 5.86
C PRO A 75 -14.29 7.97 4.80
N PHE A 76 -14.38 7.55 3.52
CA PHE A 76 -13.79 8.22 2.36
C PHE A 76 -12.26 8.30 2.31
N TYR A 77 -11.52 7.85 3.33
CA TYR A 77 -10.05 7.87 3.29
C TYR A 77 -9.47 7.00 2.17
N PHE A 78 -10.22 5.98 1.73
CA PHE A 78 -9.86 5.18 0.55
C PHE A 78 -9.71 6.02 -0.73
N LEU A 79 -10.44 7.13 -0.88
CA LEU A 79 -10.28 8.05 -2.01
C LEU A 79 -8.92 8.77 -1.94
N ILE A 80 -8.53 9.21 -0.74
CA ILE A 80 -7.20 9.80 -0.51
C ILE A 80 -6.12 8.75 -0.84
N MET A 81 -6.31 7.51 -0.40
CA MET A 81 -5.37 6.42 -0.71
C MET A 81 -5.23 6.13 -2.20
N LEU A 82 -6.34 6.21 -2.96
CA LEU A 82 -6.36 5.97 -4.41
C LEU A 82 -5.72 7.12 -5.20
N PHE A 83 -5.98 8.37 -4.82
CA PHE A 83 -5.61 9.53 -5.63
C PHE A 83 -4.37 10.28 -5.12
N SER A 84 -4.04 10.23 -3.83
CA SER A 84 -2.89 10.97 -3.27
C SER A 84 -1.56 10.34 -3.61
N SER A 85 -0.52 11.17 -3.81
CA SER A 85 0.86 10.71 -3.98
C SER A 85 1.44 10.26 -2.64
N GLY A 86 2.33 9.27 -2.69
CA GLY A 86 3.16 8.93 -1.53
C GLY A 86 4.18 10.02 -1.22
N ASN A 87 4.71 9.99 0.00
CA ASN A 87 5.80 10.84 0.44
C ASN A 87 7.07 10.51 -0.35
N VAL A 88 7.75 11.54 -0.85
CA VAL A 88 9.03 11.36 -1.53
C VAL A 88 10.11 11.02 -0.52
N GLY A 89 10.99 10.09 -0.88
CA GLY A 89 12.12 9.72 -0.03
C GLY A 89 11.73 8.81 1.14
N ARG A 90 12.68 8.58 2.05
CA ARG A 90 12.49 7.69 3.19
C ARG A 90 11.58 8.35 4.23
N ASN A 91 10.64 7.58 4.78
CA ASN A 91 9.84 7.99 5.93
C ASN A 91 9.97 6.96 7.07
N LYS A 92 9.25 7.17 8.18
CA LYS A 92 9.30 6.27 9.36
C LYS A 92 8.84 4.83 9.08
N TYR A 93 8.15 4.60 7.96
CA TYR A 93 7.67 3.28 7.53
C TYR A 93 8.58 2.62 6.49
N GLY A 94 9.67 3.28 6.09
CA GLY A 94 10.68 2.73 5.19
C GLY A 94 10.99 3.61 3.98
N ASN A 95 11.81 3.05 3.09
CA ASN A 95 12.28 3.71 1.88
C ASN A 95 11.13 3.96 0.89
N ASP A 96 11.30 4.96 0.03
CA ASP A 96 10.34 5.27 -1.02
C ASP A 96 10.16 4.07 -1.97
N PRO A 97 8.93 3.57 -2.20
CA PRO A 97 8.69 2.54 -3.21
C PRO A 97 9.03 2.95 -4.64
N LYS A 98 9.21 4.26 -4.90
CA LYS A 98 9.68 4.81 -6.17
C LYS A 98 11.19 4.87 -6.30
N ASP A 99 11.93 4.52 -5.24
CA ASP A 99 13.38 4.62 -5.22
C ASP A 99 13.99 4.00 -6.49
N ASP A 100 14.42 4.89 -7.39
CA ASP A 100 15.00 4.61 -8.70
C ASP A 100 16.52 4.78 -8.68
N GLY A 101 17.13 4.82 -7.49
CA GLY A 101 18.55 5.13 -7.30
C GLY A 101 18.90 6.60 -7.56
N LYS A 102 17.94 7.47 -7.86
CA LYS A 102 18.20 8.90 -8.07
C LYS A 102 18.33 9.65 -6.75
N VAL A 103 19.27 10.56 -6.76
CA VAL A 103 19.54 11.50 -5.67
C VAL A 103 18.53 12.64 -5.78
N TYR A 104 17.76 12.85 -4.72
CA TYR A 104 16.84 13.99 -4.62
C TYR A 104 17.39 14.92 -3.53
N PRO A 105 17.94 16.10 -3.90
CA PRO A 105 18.40 17.07 -2.93
C PRO A 105 17.25 17.52 -2.03
N ASP A 106 17.50 17.64 -0.74
CA ASP A 106 16.66 18.45 0.13
C ASP A 106 16.82 19.96 -0.21
N GLU A 107 16.06 20.81 0.49
CA GLU A 107 16.08 22.27 0.30
C GLU A 107 17.46 22.90 0.54
N PHE A 108 18.39 22.17 1.18
CA PHE A 108 19.74 22.61 1.49
C PHE A 108 20.80 21.97 0.57
N GLY A 109 20.40 21.15 -0.40
CA GLY A 109 21.29 20.50 -1.36
C GLY A 109 21.93 19.21 -0.87
N TYR A 110 21.35 18.52 0.12
CA TYR A 110 21.84 17.25 0.64
C TYR A 110 21.04 16.07 0.09
N ASP A 111 21.72 14.95 -0.16
CA ASP A 111 21.04 13.69 -0.46
C ASP A 111 20.36 13.19 0.81
N PHE A 112 19.03 13.09 0.76
CA PHE A 112 18.21 12.57 1.85
C PHE A 112 18.61 11.15 2.30
N ARG A 113 19.30 10.38 1.45
CA ARG A 113 19.72 9.00 1.73
C ARG A 113 20.99 8.90 2.54
N THR A 114 22.01 9.68 2.17
CA THR A 114 23.37 9.59 2.71
C THR A 114 23.68 10.73 3.68
N GLY A 115 22.89 11.80 3.65
CA GLY A 115 23.21 13.05 4.33
C GLY A 115 24.44 13.75 3.74
N THR A 116 24.92 13.32 2.58
CA THR A 116 26.05 13.97 1.91
C THR A 116 25.54 15.12 1.06
N ARG A 117 26.27 16.24 1.09
CA ARG A 117 25.99 17.36 0.20
C ARG A 117 26.15 16.91 -1.25
N ILE A 118 25.17 17.25 -2.08
CA ILE A 118 25.20 17.01 -3.51
C ILE A 118 25.86 18.23 -4.11
N ASP A 119 27.18 18.15 -4.26
CA ASP A 119 27.89 19.18 -5.00
C ASP A 119 27.41 19.07 -6.46
N SER A 120 26.86 20.17 -6.98
CA SER A 120 26.49 20.28 -8.39
C SER A 120 27.77 20.28 -9.21
N THR A 121 28.29 19.09 -9.51
CA THR A 121 29.30 18.93 -10.54
C THR A 121 28.61 19.10 -11.89
N GLU A 122 29.11 20.08 -12.65
CA GLU A 122 28.75 20.57 -13.98
C GLU A 122 28.17 19.54 -14.97
#